data_AF-A0AAW4BJ14-F1
#
_entry.id   AF-A0AAW4BJ14-F1
#
_cell.length_a   1.000
_cell.length_b   1.000
_cell.length_c   1.000
_cell.angle_alpha   90.00
_cell.angle_beta   90.00
_cell.angle_gamma   90.00
#
_symmetry.space_group_name_H-M   'P 1'
#
loop_
_entity.id
_entity.type
_entity.pdbx_description
1 polymer ?
#
loop_
_entity_poly.entity_id
_entity_poly.type
_entity_poly.pdbx_seq_one_letter_code
_entity_poly.pdbx_strand_id
1 'polypeptide(L)'
;WKHLRQSTKKRRKRYNSKDSRGRLANKRHIAERPADAEHRKEPGHWEIDTVVGRGTKHCIVTLVDRMTGYTFIGQMDDRTSESLNVRMS
;
A
#
# COMPACT_ATOMS: atom_id res chain seq x y z
N TRP A 1 8.52 -4.06 -31.68
CA TRP A 1 7.40 -4.79 -31.04
C TRP A 1 7.24 -6.24 -31.54
N LYS A 2 7.79 -6.64 -32.69
CA LYS A 2 7.66 -8.01 -33.23
C LYS A 2 8.44 -9.11 -32.48
N HIS A 3 9.40 -8.77 -31.62
CA HIS A 3 10.30 -9.76 -30.97
C HIS A 3 10.33 -9.70 -29.43
N LEU A 4 9.38 -9.01 -28.79
CA LEU A 4 9.32 -8.96 -27.32
C LEU A 4 8.51 -10.13 -26.78
N ARG A 5 9.05 -10.84 -25.80
CA ARG A 5 8.46 -12.04 -25.16
C ARG A 5 7.04 -11.84 -24.60
N GLN A 6 6.66 -10.58 -24.31
CA GLN A 6 5.35 -10.19 -23.77
C GLN A 6 4.48 -9.39 -24.75
N SER A 7 4.94 -9.16 -25.98
CA SER A 7 4.23 -8.36 -26.99
C SER A 7 2.93 -9.01 -27.49
N THR A 8 2.85 -10.35 -27.41
CA THR A 8 1.69 -11.12 -27.89
C THR A 8 0.45 -11.02 -27.00
N LYS A 9 0.58 -10.59 -25.74
CA LYS A 9 -0.60 -10.33 -24.90
C LYS A 9 -1.23 -9.01 -25.35
N LYS A 10 -2.37 -9.08 -26.05
CA LYS A 10 -3.25 -7.93 -26.28
C LYS A 10 -3.54 -7.28 -24.92
N ARG A 11 -2.87 -6.18 -24.60
CA ARG A 11 -3.18 -5.39 -23.41
C ARG A 11 -4.66 -5.03 -23.49
N ARG A 12 -5.41 -5.31 -22.43
CA ARG A 12 -6.81 -4.90 -22.32
C ARG A 12 -6.87 -3.40 -22.64
N LYS A 13 -7.72 -3.02 -23.60
CA LYS A 13 -7.91 -1.63 -24.00
C LYS A 13 -8.38 -0.85 -22.76
N ARG A 14 -7.66 0.22 -22.37
CA ARG A 14 -7.95 1.00 -21.14
C ARG A 14 -9.20 1.88 -21.26
N TYR A 15 -9.76 2.02 -22.46
CA TYR A 15 -10.95 2.82 -22.68
C TYR A 15 -12.20 1.94 -22.61
N ASN A 16 -13.31 2.53 -22.14
CA ASN A 16 -14.66 1.97 -22.07
C ASN A 16 -15.02 1.02 -20.91
N SER A 17 -14.15 0.76 -19.93
CA SER A 17 -14.55 0.11 -18.67
C SER A 17 -14.65 1.14 -17.55
N LYS A 18 -15.84 1.30 -16.94
CA LYS A 18 -15.98 2.07 -15.70
C LYS A 18 -15.13 1.43 -14.61
N ASP A 19 -14.31 2.24 -13.94
CA ASP A 19 -13.47 1.78 -12.84
C ASP A 19 -14.34 1.38 -11.64
N SER A 20 -14.44 0.08 -11.36
CA SER A 20 -15.26 -0.45 -10.26
C SER A 20 -14.57 -0.41 -8.90
N ARG A 21 -13.30 0.01 -8.83
CA ARG A 21 -12.51 0.00 -7.59
C ARG A 21 -12.97 1.04 -6.56
N GLY A 22 -13.82 1.99 -6.97
CA GLY A 22 -14.17 3.14 -6.16
C GLY A 22 -12.98 4.10 -6.00
N ARG A 23 -13.23 5.41 -6.06
CA ARG A 23 -12.23 6.40 -5.64
C ARG A 23 -12.55 6.72 -4.18
N LEU A 24 -11.58 6.52 -3.30
CA LEU A 24 -11.72 6.93 -1.91
C LEU A 24 -11.88 8.46 -1.88
N ALA A 25 -13.09 8.93 -1.55
CA ALA A 25 -13.37 10.35 -1.40
C ALA A 25 -12.49 10.91 -0.27
N ASN A 26 -12.01 12.15 -0.44
CA ASN A 26 -11.18 12.86 0.56
C ASN A 26 -9.86 12.18 0.91
N LYS A 27 -9.31 11.32 0.03
CA LYS A 27 -7.93 10.86 0.19
C LYS A 27 -6.98 12.05 0.03
N ARG A 28 -6.23 12.38 1.08
CA ARG A 28 -5.13 13.33 1.03
C ARG A 28 -4.12 12.90 -0.04
N HIS A 29 -3.84 13.77 -1.00
CA HIS A 29 -2.87 13.46 -2.06
C HIS A 29 -1.46 13.38 -1.47
N ILE A 30 -0.59 12.53 -2.05
CA ILE A 30 0.81 12.41 -1.62
C ILE A 30 1.54 13.76 -1.74
N ALA A 31 1.18 14.56 -2.75
CA ALA A 31 1.72 15.91 -2.95
C ALA A 31 1.36 16.89 -1.82
N GLU A 32 0.35 16.60 -1.01
CA GLU A 32 -0.07 17.45 0.12
C GLU A 32 0.67 17.10 1.42
N ARG A 33 1.62 16.15 1.40
CA ARG A 33 2.45 15.86 2.58
C ARG A 33 3.36 17.06 2.89
N PRO A 34 3.61 17.37 4.18
CA PRO A 34 4.61 18.36 4.53
C PRO A 34 5.99 17.91 4.03
N ALA A 35 6.83 18.86 3.62
CA ALA A 35 8.16 18.58 3.09
C ALA A 35 9.03 17.78 4.06
N ASP A 36 8.85 18.00 5.36
CA ASP A 36 9.60 17.35 6.43
C ASP A 36 9.44 15.82 6.40
N ALA A 37 8.27 15.32 5.96
CA ALA A 37 8.00 13.89 5.85
C ALA A 37 8.80 13.18 4.75
N GLU A 38 9.31 13.90 3.74
CA GLU A 38 10.12 13.32 2.66
C GLU A 38 11.58 13.10 3.07
N HIS A 39 12.11 14.00 3.90
CA HIS A 39 13.54 14.02 4.20
C HIS A 39 13.98 13.07 5.31
N ARG A 40 13.03 12.41 6.01
CA ARG A 40 13.31 11.45 7.08
C ARG A 40 14.21 12.04 8.17
N LYS A 41 13.99 13.31 8.51
CA LYS A 41 14.83 14.08 9.44
C LYS A 41 14.33 14.08 10.88
N GLU A 42 13.07 13.70 11.09
CA GLU A 42 12.41 13.73 12.40
C GLU A 42 11.65 12.43 12.67
N PRO A 43 11.61 11.95 13.93
CA PRO A 43 10.83 10.78 14.30
C PRO A 43 9.34 11.11 14.35
N GLY A 44 8.49 10.09 14.21
CA GLY A 44 7.03 10.22 14.23
C GLY A 44 6.37 10.17 12.85
N HIS A 45 7.18 10.09 11.78
CA HIS A 45 6.68 9.85 10.42
C HIS A 45 6.58 8.36 10.16
N TRP A 46 5.42 7.78 10.46
CA TRP A 46 5.15 6.35 10.29
C TRP A 46 4.68 6.00 8.88
N GLU A 47 5.27 4.95 8.30
CA GLU A 47 4.84 4.28 7.09
C GLU A 47 4.20 2.94 7.46
N ILE A 48 3.01 2.65 6.92
CA ILE A 48 2.24 1.44 7.23
C ILE A 48 2.00 0.68 5.93
N ASP A 49 2.56 -0.52 5.84
CA ASP A 49 2.41 -1.41 4.70
C ASP A 49 1.74 -2.73 5.10
N THR A 50 1.17 -3.42 4.11
CA THR A 50 0.58 -4.75 4.29
C THR A 50 1.15 -5.72 3.28
N VAL A 51 1.86 -6.74 3.78
CA VAL A 51 2.42 -7.85 3.00
C VAL A 51 1.41 -9.00 2.98
N VAL A 52 1.03 -9.43 1.78
CA VAL A 52 -0.01 -10.44 1.58
C VAL A 52 0.61 -11.70 0.98
N GLY A 53 0.44 -12.82 1.67
CA GLY A 53 0.85 -14.13 1.17
C GLY A 53 -0.01 -14.61 0.00
N ARG A 54 0.52 -15.50 -0.83
CA ARG A 54 -0.25 -16.08 -1.93
C ARG A 54 -1.21 -17.15 -1.39
N GLY A 55 -2.48 -17.07 -1.77
CA GLY A 55 -3.45 -18.14 -1.56
C GLY A 55 -4.12 -18.17 -0.18
N THR A 56 -3.78 -17.25 0.72
CA THR A 56 -4.41 -17.12 2.04
C THR A 56 -4.96 -15.71 2.25
N LYS A 57 -5.84 -15.56 3.25
CA LYS A 57 -6.33 -14.24 3.69
C LYS A 57 -5.36 -13.55 4.63
N HIS A 58 -4.58 -14.34 5.38
CA HIS A 58 -3.59 -13.84 6.31
C HIS A 58 -2.60 -12.88 5.64
N CYS A 59 -2.23 -11.86 6.39
CA CYS A 59 -1.25 -10.88 5.97
C CYS A 59 -0.39 -10.44 7.15
N ILE A 60 0.66 -9.71 6.84
CA ILE A 60 1.53 -9.09 7.82
C ILE A 60 1.42 -7.59 7.61
N VAL A 61 1.25 -6.85 8.70
CA VAL A 61 1.34 -5.39 8.71
C VAL A 61 2.71 -5.00 9.24
N THR A 62 3.31 -3.98 8.61
CA THR A 62 4.58 -3.39 9.03
C THR A 62 4.39 -1.90 9.27
N LEU A 63 4.79 -1.42 10.44
CA LEU A 63 4.80 0.00 10.80
C LEU A 63 6.24 0.41 10.99
N VAL A 64 6.71 1.35 10.18
CA VAL A 64 8.11 1.78 10.18
C VAL A 64 8.17 3.28 10.39
N ASP A 65 8.89 3.72 11.43
CA ASP A 65 9.28 5.12 11.55
C ASP A 65 10.37 5.41 10.50
N ARG A 66 10.10 6.33 9.58
CA ARG A 66 10.96 6.53 8.39
C ARG A 66 12.33 7.10 8.71
N MET A 67 12.48 7.85 9.82
CA MET A 67 13.78 8.40 10.25
C MET A 67 14.63 7.32 10.93
N THR A 68 14.08 6.71 11.98
CA THR A 68 14.83 5.82 12.87
C THR A 68 14.93 4.40 12.33
N GLY A 69 14.04 4.00 11.42
CA GLY A 69 13.89 2.61 10.97
C GLY A 69 13.26 1.69 12.02
N TYR A 70 12.82 2.24 13.15
CA TYR A 70 12.15 1.46 14.18
C TYR A 70 10.86 0.86 13.64
N THR A 71 10.74 -0.46 13.77
CA THR A 71 9.78 -1.25 13.01
C THR A 71 8.95 -2.15 13.93
N PHE A 72 7.63 -2.05 13.81
CA PHE A 72 6.69 -3.04 14.34
C PHE A 72 6.19 -3.94 13.23
N ILE A 73 6.08 -5.24 13.53
CA ILE A 73 5.56 -6.24 12.59
C ILE A 73 4.49 -7.06 13.30
N GLY A 74 3.33 -7.22 12.66
CA GLY A 74 2.22 -8.00 13.21
C GLY A 74 1.54 -8.86 12.15
N GLN A 75 1.18 -10.10 12.50
CA GLN A 75 0.32 -10.94 11.66
C GLN A 75 -1.16 -10.59 11.85
N MET A 76 -1.93 -10.59 10.77
CA MET A 76 -3.37 -10.36 10.78
C MET A 76 -4.07 -11.50 10.05
N ASP A 77 -5.31 -11.79 10.43
CA ASP A 77 -6.10 -12.86 9.81
C ASP A 77 -6.59 -12.48 8.42
N ASP A 78 -6.82 -11.18 8.20
CA ASP A 78 -7.20 -10.63 6.91
C ASP A 78 -6.77 -9.17 6.73
N ARG A 79 -7.15 -8.61 5.58
CA ARG A 79 -6.75 -7.27 5.12
C ARG A 79 -7.80 -6.21 5.43
N THR A 80 -8.57 -6.40 6.50
CA THR A 80 -9.61 -5.46 6.92
C THR A 80 -9.05 -4.40 7.85
N SER A 81 -9.69 -3.22 7.87
CA SER A 81 -9.34 -2.16 8.82
C SER A 81 -9.59 -2.58 10.27
N GLU A 82 -10.57 -3.46 10.51
CA GLU A 82 -10.87 -3.99 11.84
C GLU A 82 -9.72 -4.85 12.37
N SER A 83 -9.22 -5.80 11.57
CA SER A 83 -8.06 -6.62 11.96
C SER A 83 -6.81 -5.76 12.21
N LEU A 84 -6.62 -4.71 11.41
CA LEU A 84 -5.55 -3.73 11.63
C LEU A 84 -5.73 -3.00 12.95
N ASN A 85 -6.91 -2.45 13.23
CA ASN A 85 -7.15 -1.70 14.47
C ASN A 85 -6.94 -2.56 15.71
N VAL A 86 -7.40 -3.81 15.70
CA VAL A 86 -7.18 -4.78 16.79
C VAL A 86 -5.69 -5.10 16.97
N ARG A 87 -4.93 -5.16 15.86
CA ARG A 87 -3.49 -5.41 15.93
C ARG A 87 -2.69 -4.18 16.39
N MET A 88 -3.22 -2.96 16.20
CA MET A 88 -2.60 -1.69 16.56
C MET A 88 -3.01 -1.14 17.93
N SER A 89 -4.08 -1.67 18.53
CA SER A 89 -4.52 -1.34 19.90
C SER A 89 -3.71 -2.10 20.94
#